data_AF-A0A2I1BYJ8-F1
#
_entry.id   AF-A0A2I1BYJ8-F1
#
_cell.length_a   1.000
_cell.length_b   1.000
_cell.length_c   1.000
_cell.angle_alpha   90.00
_cell.angle_beta   90.00
_cell.angle_gamma   90.00
#
_symmetry.space_group_name_H-M   'P 1'
#
loop_
_entity.id
_entity.type
_entity.pdbx_description
1 polymer ?
#
loop_
_entity_poly.entity_id
_entity_poly.type
_entity_poly.pdbx_seq_one_letter_code
_entity_poly.pdbx_strand_id
1 'polypeptide(L)'
;MGAGPAAGFWPPNKHVLIVCFLNGGEFEQSTVKSLVRTHYNSIPMRLRFKFLSERDTSPSDIRILFTDHSKAYIGRQAEAYPGQPTMWLNMHPRLPTQDAARDKVQADVLHEFGHALGLVHEHKHPQCKAKWNYGQLMDRNRWDLDVVRRNYDDDTHSAINARWDRAYDPESIMHYAIARGDTQSGLREVPENIVLSNGDKETLARIYPSVAVVKQHSTMPKEPTKGHEKEKREKKIGPEKWKKPSQKSSIYGNDSAVVCGGYVKVSGNASVMIHGGGHVILSGNSNTVVYGDSTVWASGNAHVYVNGGGSARVSGNAAVEFTGTATGEVTGNGSIRWNV
;
A
#
# COMPACT_ATOMS: atom_id res chain seq x y z
N MET A 1 7.53 9.89 -5.54
CA MET A 1 6.22 9.68 -6.19
C MET A 1 5.55 10.97 -6.63
N GLY A 2 5.14 11.04 -7.88
CA GLY A 2 4.27 12.09 -8.40
C GLY A 2 2.79 11.75 -8.30
N ALA A 3 1.98 12.75 -8.00
CA ALA A 3 0.53 12.67 -8.15
C ALA A 3 0.03 13.85 -8.98
N GLY A 4 -1.00 13.66 -9.81
CA GLY A 4 -1.57 14.70 -10.66
C GLY A 4 -2.02 15.94 -9.88
N PRO A 5 -2.48 17.01 -10.57
CA PRO A 5 -2.93 18.21 -9.88
C PRO A 5 -4.06 17.87 -8.89
N ALA A 6 -4.06 18.51 -7.72
CA ALA A 6 -5.01 18.18 -6.66
C ALA A 6 -6.50 18.29 -7.08
N ALA A 7 -6.80 19.12 -8.08
CA ALA A 7 -8.13 19.23 -8.68
C ALA A 7 -8.59 17.94 -9.40
N GLY A 8 -7.66 17.09 -9.81
CA GLY A 8 -7.90 15.79 -10.43
C GLY A 8 -8.10 14.63 -9.47
N PHE A 9 -7.90 14.82 -8.15
CA PHE A 9 -8.14 13.77 -7.16
C PHE A 9 -9.62 13.63 -6.82
N TRP A 10 -10.03 12.44 -6.39
CA TRP A 10 -11.38 12.19 -5.91
C TRP A 10 -11.69 13.05 -4.67
N PRO A 11 -12.90 13.63 -4.58
CA PRO A 11 -13.17 14.65 -3.57
C PRO A 11 -13.19 14.06 -2.14
N PRO A 12 -13.01 14.91 -1.11
CA PRO A 12 -12.96 14.47 0.30
C PRO A 12 -14.19 13.70 0.78
N ASN A 13 -15.36 13.91 0.16
CA ASN A 13 -16.62 13.23 0.47
C ASN A 13 -16.83 11.92 -0.31
N LYS A 14 -15.96 11.58 -1.28
CA LYS A 14 -16.04 10.34 -2.05
C LYS A 14 -15.31 9.23 -1.32
N HIS A 15 -16.01 8.28 -0.70
CA HIS A 15 -15.37 7.19 0.08
C HIS A 15 -15.29 5.87 -0.69
N VAL A 16 -16.12 5.70 -1.71
CA VAL A 16 -16.21 4.47 -2.50
C VAL A 16 -16.17 4.84 -3.97
N LEU A 17 -15.25 4.24 -4.72
CA LEU A 17 -15.24 4.26 -6.18
C LEU A 17 -16.01 3.05 -6.69
N ILE A 18 -17.04 3.32 -7.49
CA ILE A 18 -17.85 2.31 -8.15
C ILE A 18 -17.12 1.86 -9.42
N VAL A 19 -16.91 0.55 -9.54
CA VAL A 19 -16.18 -0.06 -10.66
C VAL A 19 -17.11 -1.02 -11.38
N CYS A 20 -17.19 -0.93 -12.71
CA CYS A 20 -17.86 -1.94 -13.53
C CYS A 20 -16.94 -2.49 -14.62
N PHE A 21 -17.25 -3.69 -15.08
CA PHE A 21 -16.61 -4.35 -16.20
C PHE A 21 -17.53 -4.25 -17.41
N LEU A 22 -16.99 -3.82 -18.56
CA LEU A 22 -17.73 -3.69 -19.82
C LEU A 22 -17.66 -4.96 -20.66
N ASN A 23 -16.70 -5.84 -20.37
CA ASN A 23 -16.52 -7.18 -20.93
C ASN A 23 -15.68 -8.04 -19.97
N GLY A 24 -15.23 -9.20 -20.44
CA GLY A 24 -14.41 -10.16 -19.68
C GLY A 24 -15.26 -11.16 -18.90
N GLY A 25 -14.79 -12.41 -18.87
CA GLY A 25 -15.44 -13.48 -18.16
C GLY A 25 -15.14 -13.46 -16.66
N GLU A 26 -15.62 -14.49 -15.96
CA GLU A 26 -15.46 -14.64 -14.52
C GLU A 26 -13.97 -14.65 -14.10
N PHE A 27 -13.11 -15.28 -14.91
CA PHE A 27 -11.68 -15.37 -14.64
C PHE A 27 -11.01 -13.99 -14.64
N GLU A 28 -11.21 -13.19 -15.69
CA GLU A 28 -10.59 -11.86 -15.79
C GLU A 28 -11.11 -10.92 -14.70
N GLN A 29 -12.44 -10.90 -14.51
CA GLN A 29 -13.05 -10.04 -13.50
C GLN A 29 -12.64 -10.43 -12.08
N SER A 30 -12.59 -11.73 -11.75
CA SER A 30 -12.19 -12.20 -10.41
C SER A 30 -10.72 -11.93 -10.12
N THR A 31 -9.85 -12.03 -11.12
CA THR A 31 -8.43 -11.68 -11.03
C THR A 31 -8.27 -10.21 -10.62
N VAL A 32 -8.89 -9.28 -11.35
CA VAL A 32 -8.83 -7.84 -11.02
C VAL A 32 -9.39 -7.57 -9.63
N LYS A 33 -10.56 -8.12 -9.30
CA LYS A 33 -11.18 -7.97 -7.97
C LYS A 33 -10.25 -8.45 -6.85
N SER A 34 -9.59 -9.60 -7.04
CA SER A 34 -8.68 -10.20 -6.07
C SER A 34 -7.45 -9.32 -5.84
N LEU A 35 -6.81 -8.86 -6.92
CA LEU A 35 -5.62 -8.00 -6.84
C LEU A 35 -5.92 -6.67 -6.16
N VAL A 36 -7.02 -6.00 -6.55
CA VAL A 36 -7.42 -4.73 -5.95
C VAL A 36 -7.74 -4.91 -4.46
N ARG A 37 -8.45 -5.99 -4.10
CA ARG A 37 -8.73 -6.29 -2.69
C ARG A 37 -7.47 -6.58 -1.90
N THR A 38 -6.52 -7.32 -2.46
CA THR A 38 -5.30 -7.74 -1.77
C THR A 38 -4.35 -6.56 -1.54
N HIS A 39 -4.15 -5.74 -2.58
CA HIS A 39 -3.14 -4.69 -2.54
C HIS A 39 -3.69 -3.35 -2.06
N TYR A 40 -4.81 -2.87 -2.61
CA TYR A 40 -5.30 -1.52 -2.29
C TYR A 40 -6.07 -1.45 -0.96
N ASN A 41 -6.78 -2.51 -0.54
CA ASN A 41 -7.45 -2.47 0.78
C ASN A 41 -6.47 -2.54 1.95
N SER A 42 -5.24 -3.01 1.72
CA SER A 42 -4.17 -2.98 2.74
C SER A 42 -3.69 -1.56 3.07
N ILE A 43 -3.99 -0.58 2.20
CA ILE A 43 -3.56 0.80 2.36
C ILE A 43 -4.53 1.52 3.32
N PRO A 44 -4.02 2.25 4.33
CA PRO A 44 -4.83 3.06 5.25
C PRO A 44 -5.33 4.35 4.59
N MET A 45 -5.88 4.24 3.38
CA MET A 45 -6.55 5.31 2.66
C MET A 45 -8.06 5.25 2.85
N ARG A 46 -8.73 6.39 2.70
CA ARG A 46 -10.19 6.54 2.84
C ARG A 46 -10.99 5.91 1.71
N LEU A 47 -10.41 5.83 0.51
CA LEU A 47 -11.08 5.26 -0.66
C LEU A 47 -11.14 3.74 -0.61
N ARG A 48 -12.28 3.19 -1.00
CA ARG A 48 -12.50 1.76 -1.24
C ARG A 48 -13.10 1.55 -2.62
N PHE A 49 -12.98 0.33 -3.14
CA PHE A 49 -13.53 -0.04 -4.44
C PHE A 49 -14.75 -0.94 -4.26
N LYS A 50 -15.87 -0.59 -4.90
CA LYS A 50 -17.07 -1.43 -4.99
C LYS A 50 -17.27 -1.85 -6.43
N PHE A 51 -17.12 -3.15 -6.69
CA PHE A 51 -17.38 -3.73 -7.98
C PHE A 51 -18.87 -4.02 -8.14
N LEU A 52 -19.46 -3.52 -9.21
CA LEU A 52 -20.84 -3.78 -9.58
C LEU A 52 -21.02 -5.23 -10.04
N SER A 53 -22.21 -5.77 -9.82
CA SER A 53 -22.61 -7.03 -10.46
C SER A 53 -22.93 -6.78 -11.94
N GLU A 54 -22.87 -7.81 -12.79
CA GLU A 54 -23.13 -7.67 -14.23
C GLU A 54 -24.49 -7.07 -14.58
N ARG A 55 -25.49 -7.24 -13.72
CA ARG A 55 -26.85 -6.70 -13.90
C ARG A 55 -27.02 -5.27 -13.36
N ASP A 56 -26.01 -4.73 -12.69
CA ASP A 56 -26.09 -3.40 -12.07
C ASP A 56 -25.59 -2.34 -13.05
N THR A 57 -26.53 -1.53 -13.53
CA THR A 57 -26.30 -0.45 -14.51
C THR A 57 -26.12 0.92 -13.85
N SER A 58 -25.91 0.96 -12.53
CA SER A 58 -25.66 2.20 -11.80
C SER A 58 -24.45 2.95 -12.37
N PRO A 59 -24.45 4.30 -12.30
CA PRO A 59 -23.28 5.08 -12.68
C PRO A 59 -22.01 4.60 -11.97
N SER A 60 -20.95 4.38 -12.74
CA SER A 60 -19.66 3.91 -12.25
C SER A 60 -18.57 4.94 -12.47
N ASP A 61 -17.63 5.04 -11.53
CA ASP A 61 -16.49 5.94 -11.59
C ASP A 61 -15.40 5.37 -12.53
N ILE A 62 -15.18 4.05 -12.45
CA ILE A 62 -14.20 3.29 -13.24
C ILE A 62 -14.93 2.26 -14.10
N ARG A 63 -14.63 2.24 -15.39
CA ARG A 63 -15.27 1.39 -16.41
C ARG A 63 -14.19 0.61 -17.16
N ILE A 64 -14.03 -0.66 -16.80
CA ILE A 64 -12.92 -1.51 -17.25
C ILE A 64 -13.30 -2.22 -18.55
N LEU A 65 -12.47 -2.09 -19.57
CA LEU A 65 -12.53 -2.86 -20.82
C LEU A 65 -11.26 -3.71 -20.97
N PHE A 66 -11.39 -5.02 -21.02
CA PHE A 66 -10.28 -5.92 -21.34
C PHE A 66 -9.95 -5.83 -22.83
N THR A 67 -8.68 -5.55 -23.14
CA THR A 67 -8.15 -5.37 -24.51
C THR A 67 -6.73 -5.94 -24.62
N ASP A 68 -6.00 -5.57 -25.67
CA ASP A 68 -4.61 -5.95 -25.90
C ASP A 68 -3.58 -4.94 -25.37
N HIS A 69 -4.03 -3.88 -24.70
CA HIS A 69 -3.19 -2.88 -24.03
C HIS A 69 -3.78 -2.47 -22.68
N SER A 70 -2.92 -1.93 -21.82
CA SER A 70 -3.29 -1.39 -20.52
C SER A 70 -3.08 0.13 -20.51
N LYS A 71 -4.07 0.86 -20.00
CA LYS A 71 -4.01 2.31 -19.73
C LYS A 71 -5.23 2.73 -18.90
N ALA A 72 -5.16 3.87 -18.23
CA ALA A 72 -6.29 4.45 -17.52
C ALA A 72 -6.24 5.98 -17.57
N TYR A 73 -7.41 6.59 -17.45
CA TYR A 73 -7.48 8.02 -17.16
C TYR A 73 -6.99 8.32 -15.74
N ILE A 74 -6.38 9.49 -15.56
CA ILE A 74 -5.79 9.89 -14.29
C ILE A 74 -6.87 10.53 -13.40
N GLY A 75 -7.20 9.87 -12.30
CA GLY A 75 -8.18 10.34 -11.32
C GLY A 75 -9.52 10.69 -11.96
N ARG A 76 -10.00 11.91 -11.71
CA ARG A 76 -11.29 12.42 -12.19
C ARG A 76 -11.34 12.77 -13.68
N GLN A 77 -10.26 12.62 -14.43
CA GLN A 77 -10.33 12.71 -15.90
C GLN A 77 -11.38 11.74 -16.48
N ALA A 78 -11.61 10.61 -15.80
CA ALA A 78 -12.66 9.65 -16.11
C ALA A 78 -14.08 10.24 -16.18
N GLU A 79 -14.36 11.36 -15.49
CA GLU A 79 -15.68 12.01 -15.46
C GLU A 79 -16.01 12.71 -16.80
N ALA A 80 -15.00 13.05 -17.60
CA ALA A 80 -15.18 13.66 -18.91
C ALA A 80 -15.69 12.67 -19.99
N TYR A 81 -15.79 11.37 -19.66
CA TYR A 81 -16.10 10.31 -20.61
C TYR A 81 -17.29 9.44 -20.18
N PRO A 82 -18.48 10.02 -19.94
CA PRO A 82 -19.65 9.27 -19.47
C PRO A 82 -20.01 8.14 -20.43
N GLY A 83 -20.29 6.95 -19.87
CA GLY A 83 -20.68 5.76 -20.65
C GLY A 83 -19.56 5.09 -21.45
N GLN A 84 -18.37 5.70 -21.54
CA GLN A 84 -17.22 5.16 -22.27
C GLN A 84 -16.23 4.45 -21.32
N PRO A 85 -15.40 3.50 -21.79
CA PRO A 85 -14.36 2.92 -20.96
C PRO A 85 -13.41 3.99 -20.39
N THR A 86 -12.93 3.78 -19.16
CA THR A 86 -11.97 4.68 -18.48
C THR A 86 -10.70 3.98 -18.03
N MET A 87 -10.69 2.66 -18.11
CA MET A 87 -9.55 1.81 -17.86
C MET A 87 -9.57 0.67 -18.87
N TRP A 88 -8.43 0.39 -19.45
CA TRP A 88 -8.19 -0.73 -20.35
C TRP A 88 -7.16 -1.62 -19.69
N LEU A 89 -7.38 -2.94 -19.76
CA LEU A 89 -6.47 -3.93 -19.16
C LEU A 89 -6.17 -5.04 -20.14
N ASN A 90 -4.91 -5.43 -20.23
CA ASN A 90 -4.48 -6.62 -20.96
C ASN A 90 -4.25 -7.79 -20.01
N MET A 91 -4.85 -8.95 -20.31
CA MET A 91 -4.64 -10.20 -19.56
C MET A 91 -3.40 -10.99 -20.01
N HIS A 92 -2.65 -10.43 -20.97
CA HIS A 92 -1.41 -10.96 -21.53
C HIS A 92 -1.45 -12.44 -21.98
N PRO A 93 -2.47 -12.87 -22.76
CA PRO A 93 -2.63 -14.28 -23.14
C PRO A 93 -1.52 -14.80 -24.08
N ARG A 94 -0.68 -13.91 -24.61
CA ARG A 94 0.40 -14.23 -25.55
C ARG A 94 1.78 -14.33 -24.88
N LEU A 95 1.88 -14.11 -23.57
CA LEU A 95 3.14 -14.30 -22.87
C LEU A 95 3.50 -15.79 -22.77
N PRO A 96 4.80 -16.12 -22.81
CA PRO A 96 5.27 -17.50 -23.01
C PRO A 96 4.98 -18.43 -21.82
N THR A 97 4.79 -17.89 -20.62
CA THR A 97 4.51 -18.67 -19.40
C THR A 97 3.35 -18.07 -18.63
N GLN A 98 2.64 -18.92 -17.87
CA GLN A 98 1.55 -18.49 -16.99
C GLN A 98 2.05 -17.57 -15.87
N ASP A 99 3.24 -17.82 -15.32
CA ASP A 99 3.83 -16.96 -14.28
C ASP A 99 4.16 -15.57 -14.82
N ALA A 100 4.75 -15.47 -16.02
CA ALA A 100 5.01 -14.18 -16.64
C ALA A 100 3.71 -13.41 -16.94
N ALA A 101 2.66 -14.12 -17.39
CA ALA A 101 1.34 -13.53 -17.57
C ALA A 101 0.76 -13.02 -16.24
N ARG A 102 0.84 -13.82 -15.17
CA ARG A 102 0.35 -13.44 -13.84
C ARG A 102 1.07 -12.20 -13.30
N ASP A 103 2.39 -12.18 -13.36
CA ASP A 103 3.20 -11.06 -12.87
C ASP A 103 2.90 -9.79 -13.65
N LYS A 104 2.79 -9.88 -14.98
CA LYS A 104 2.49 -8.72 -15.83
C LYS A 104 1.06 -8.22 -15.64
N VAL A 105 0.09 -9.11 -15.48
CA VAL A 105 -1.30 -8.73 -15.14
C VAL A 105 -1.35 -8.03 -13.79
N GLN A 106 -0.60 -8.51 -12.79
CA GLN A 106 -0.53 -7.83 -11.50
C GLN A 106 0.07 -6.44 -11.62
N ALA A 107 1.21 -6.31 -12.32
CA ALA A 107 1.84 -5.02 -12.56
C ALA A 107 0.87 -4.03 -13.20
N ASP A 108 0.25 -4.42 -14.32
CA ASP A 108 -0.69 -3.57 -15.06
C ASP A 108 -1.92 -3.20 -14.21
N VAL A 109 -2.56 -4.16 -13.55
CA VAL A 109 -3.74 -3.87 -12.71
C VAL A 109 -3.40 -2.90 -11.59
N LEU A 110 -2.27 -3.10 -10.90
CA LEU A 110 -1.87 -2.20 -9.82
C LEU A 110 -1.50 -0.82 -10.36
N HIS A 111 -0.79 -0.74 -11.48
CA HIS A 111 -0.40 0.51 -12.14
C HIS A 111 -1.63 1.32 -12.58
N GLU A 112 -2.56 0.69 -13.30
CA GLU A 112 -3.74 1.38 -13.85
C GLU A 112 -4.70 1.85 -12.75
N PHE A 113 -4.86 1.08 -11.67
CA PHE A 113 -5.60 1.55 -10.50
C PHE A 113 -4.89 2.71 -9.79
N GLY A 114 -3.56 2.79 -9.87
CA GLY A 114 -2.78 3.93 -9.39
C GLY A 114 -3.12 5.20 -10.17
N HIS A 115 -3.19 5.10 -11.50
CA HIS A 115 -3.69 6.18 -12.36
C HIS A 115 -5.13 6.56 -12.03
N ALA A 116 -6.04 5.59 -11.87
CA ALA A 116 -7.42 5.88 -11.50
C ALA A 116 -7.55 6.58 -10.14
N LEU A 117 -6.54 6.46 -9.27
CA LEU A 117 -6.42 7.19 -8.00
C LEU A 117 -5.67 8.53 -8.12
N GLY A 118 -5.17 8.87 -9.31
CA GLY A 118 -4.53 10.15 -9.60
C GLY A 118 -3.00 10.14 -9.55
N LEU A 119 -2.37 8.98 -9.43
CA LEU A 119 -0.90 8.87 -9.51
C LEU A 119 -0.44 9.06 -10.97
N VAL A 120 0.77 9.59 -11.14
CA VAL A 120 1.41 9.78 -12.46
C VAL A 120 2.66 8.92 -12.57
N HIS A 121 3.17 8.74 -13.78
CA HIS A 121 4.35 7.92 -14.02
C HIS A 121 5.60 8.44 -13.27
N GLU A 122 6.27 7.56 -12.54
CA GLU A 122 7.41 7.92 -11.69
C GLU A 122 8.69 8.20 -12.48
N HIS A 123 8.82 7.65 -13.69
CA HIS A 123 9.97 7.97 -14.55
C HIS A 123 9.97 9.42 -15.03
N LYS A 124 8.84 10.15 -14.88
CA LYS A 124 8.73 11.59 -15.14
C LYS A 124 9.09 12.46 -13.93
N HIS A 125 9.52 11.85 -12.83
CA HIS A 125 9.97 12.58 -11.66
C HIS A 125 11.16 13.47 -12.02
N PRO A 126 11.25 14.74 -11.56
CA PRO A 126 12.37 15.63 -11.84
C PRO A 126 13.76 15.14 -11.40
N GLN A 127 13.82 14.07 -10.60
CA GLN A 127 15.05 13.46 -10.10
C GLN A 127 15.40 12.18 -10.89
N CYS A 128 14.50 11.67 -11.73
CA CYS A 128 14.79 10.67 -12.73
C CYS A 128 15.57 11.34 -13.86
N LYS A 129 16.90 11.20 -13.88
CA LYS A 129 17.78 11.84 -14.87
C LYS A 129 17.90 11.04 -16.17
N ALA A 130 16.86 10.29 -16.53
CA ALA A 130 16.85 9.42 -17.70
C ALA A 130 16.94 10.23 -18.99
N LYS A 131 18.01 10.03 -19.75
CA LYS A 131 18.11 10.53 -21.13
C LYS A 131 17.63 9.42 -22.07
N TRP A 132 16.37 9.47 -22.45
CA TRP A 132 15.74 8.40 -23.22
C TRP A 132 16.32 8.25 -24.63
N ASN A 133 16.49 7.00 -25.05
CA ASN A 133 16.83 6.64 -26.42
C ASN A 133 15.54 6.38 -27.19
N TYR A 134 15.00 7.42 -27.85
CA TYR A 134 13.72 7.30 -28.57
C TYR A 134 13.75 6.28 -29.70
N GLY A 135 14.87 6.12 -30.42
CA GLY A 135 15.00 5.08 -31.44
C GLY A 135 14.80 3.68 -30.85
N GLN A 136 15.52 3.38 -29.76
CA GLN A 136 15.38 2.10 -29.07
C GLN A 136 13.95 1.86 -28.53
N LEU A 137 13.32 2.90 -27.97
CA LEU A 137 11.95 2.81 -27.45
C LEU A 137 10.92 2.62 -28.57
N MET A 138 11.10 3.25 -29.72
CA MET A 138 10.27 3.04 -30.90
C MET A 138 10.39 1.59 -31.39
N ASP A 139 11.61 1.10 -31.57
CA ASP A 139 11.88 -0.26 -32.06
C ASP A 139 11.32 -1.33 -31.11
N ARG A 140 11.56 -1.18 -29.80
CA ARG A 140 11.11 -2.14 -28.79
C ARG A 140 9.60 -2.24 -28.72
N ASN A 141 8.91 -1.09 -28.70
CA ASN A 141 7.47 -1.05 -28.46
C ASN A 141 6.65 -1.04 -29.76
N ARG A 142 7.31 -0.95 -30.92
CA ARG A 142 6.69 -0.72 -32.24
C ARG A 142 5.80 0.53 -32.22
N TRP A 143 6.33 1.60 -31.65
CA TRP A 143 5.63 2.88 -31.50
C TRP A 143 6.21 3.92 -32.45
N ASP A 144 5.34 4.77 -32.96
CA ASP A 144 5.76 5.97 -33.68
C ASP A 144 6.32 7.01 -32.70
N LEU A 145 7.13 7.95 -33.23
CA LEU A 145 7.82 8.96 -32.42
C LEU A 145 6.87 9.78 -31.55
N ASP A 146 5.68 10.12 -32.05
CA ASP A 146 4.67 10.90 -31.31
C ASP A 146 4.13 10.14 -30.10
N VAL A 147 4.01 8.81 -30.19
CA VAL A 147 3.60 7.97 -29.07
C VAL A 147 4.71 7.89 -28.03
N VAL A 148 5.97 7.72 -28.47
CA VAL A 148 7.12 7.71 -27.54
C VAL A 148 7.23 9.04 -26.81
N ARG A 149 7.20 10.17 -27.52
CA ARG A 149 7.22 11.52 -26.95
C ARG A 149 6.14 11.74 -25.90
N ARG A 150 4.88 11.42 -26.21
CA ARG A 150 3.78 11.54 -25.26
C ARG A 150 3.99 10.73 -23.97
N ASN A 151 4.67 9.59 -24.04
CA ASN A 151 4.90 8.72 -22.88
C ASN A 151 6.16 9.09 -22.08
N TYR A 152 7.21 9.57 -22.75
CA TYR A 152 8.53 9.75 -22.15
C TYR A 152 9.00 11.21 -22.01
N ASP A 153 8.38 12.17 -22.70
CA ASP A 153 8.74 13.57 -22.52
C ASP A 153 8.38 14.05 -21.10
N ASP A 154 9.29 14.83 -20.51
CA ASP A 154 9.18 15.38 -19.15
C ASP A 154 8.21 16.58 -19.08
N ASP A 155 7.83 17.16 -20.23
CA ASP A 155 6.99 18.37 -20.35
C ASP A 155 5.50 18.07 -20.57
N THR A 156 5.09 16.81 -20.44
CA THR A 156 3.67 16.47 -20.55
C THR A 156 2.84 17.12 -19.43
N HIS A 157 1.57 17.43 -19.71
CA HIS A 157 0.66 18.02 -18.74
C HIS A 157 0.56 17.24 -17.42
N SER A 158 0.69 15.91 -17.45
CA SER A 158 0.70 15.07 -16.24
C SER A 158 1.97 15.25 -15.40
N ALA A 159 3.12 15.46 -16.03
CA ALA A 159 4.39 15.69 -15.34
C ALA A 159 4.53 17.12 -14.80
N ILE A 160 4.18 18.12 -15.61
CA ILE A 160 4.27 19.55 -15.23
C ILE A 160 3.34 19.87 -14.07
N ASN A 161 2.12 19.32 -14.09
CA ASN A 161 1.12 19.62 -13.06
C ASN A 161 1.17 18.64 -11.89
N ALA A 162 2.10 17.69 -11.89
CA ALA A 162 2.24 16.75 -10.80
C ALA A 162 2.88 17.40 -9.57
N ARG A 163 2.38 17.00 -8.40
CA ARG A 163 3.01 17.29 -7.11
C ARG A 163 4.06 16.22 -6.84
N TRP A 164 5.32 16.61 -6.89
CA TRP A 164 6.49 15.79 -6.57
C TRP A 164 6.96 16.12 -5.15
N ASP A 165 6.20 15.64 -4.17
CA ASP A 165 6.39 15.97 -2.75
C ASP A 165 7.17 14.89 -1.97
N ARG A 166 7.86 14.01 -2.70
CA ARG A 166 8.77 12.99 -2.20
C ARG A 166 9.97 12.79 -3.13
N ALA A 167 10.96 12.06 -2.65
CA ALA A 167 12.08 11.62 -3.47
C ALA A 167 11.61 10.66 -4.58
N TYR A 168 12.41 10.59 -5.63
CA TYR A 168 12.24 9.61 -6.72
C TYR A 168 12.29 8.18 -6.18
N ASP A 169 11.32 7.37 -6.59
CA ASP A 169 11.15 6.00 -6.14
C ASP A 169 11.27 5.01 -7.32
N PRO A 170 12.45 4.39 -7.54
CA PRO A 170 12.61 3.43 -8.64
C PRO A 170 11.82 2.13 -8.43
N GLU A 171 11.31 1.86 -7.22
CA GLU A 171 10.52 0.66 -6.90
C GLU A 171 9.00 0.90 -7.01
N SER A 172 8.60 2.14 -7.28
CA SER A 172 7.22 2.54 -7.50
C SER A 172 6.52 1.68 -8.55
N ILE A 173 5.28 1.24 -8.27
CA ILE A 173 4.45 0.59 -9.30
C ILE A 173 4.22 1.51 -10.50
N MET A 174 4.26 2.82 -10.29
CA MET A 174 4.07 3.83 -11.33
C MET A 174 5.32 4.06 -12.19
N HIS A 175 6.43 3.35 -11.94
CA HIS A 175 7.65 3.48 -12.71
C HIS A 175 7.65 2.57 -13.95
N TYR A 176 7.96 3.11 -15.13
CA TYR A 176 8.21 2.29 -16.32
C TYR A 176 9.55 1.55 -16.21
N ALA A 177 9.57 0.26 -16.56
CA ALA A 177 10.83 -0.48 -16.60
C ALA A 177 11.85 0.23 -17.53
N ILE A 178 13.09 0.32 -17.05
CA ILE A 178 14.23 0.83 -17.82
C ILE A 178 15.11 -0.37 -18.15
N ALA A 179 15.01 -0.85 -19.38
CA ALA A 179 15.87 -1.92 -19.87
C ALA A 179 17.18 -1.37 -20.44
N ARG A 180 18.15 -2.26 -20.62
CA ARG A 180 19.40 -1.95 -21.32
C ARG A 180 19.11 -1.34 -22.71
N GLY A 181 19.69 -0.17 -22.95
CA GLY A 181 19.56 0.55 -24.22
C GLY A 181 18.44 1.59 -24.25
N ASP A 182 17.49 1.57 -23.30
CA ASP A 182 16.40 2.56 -23.23
C ASP A 182 16.90 3.97 -22.93
N THR A 183 18.10 4.10 -22.37
CA THR A 183 18.71 5.38 -22.02
C THR A 183 20.09 5.54 -22.66
N GLN A 184 20.42 6.77 -23.07
CA GLN A 184 21.68 7.15 -23.72
C GLN A 184 22.88 7.16 -22.75
N SER A 185 22.63 7.52 -21.49
CA SER A 185 23.59 7.39 -20.40
C SER A 185 23.24 6.14 -19.64
N GLY A 186 24.15 5.14 -19.55
CA GLY A 186 23.94 3.82 -18.93
C GLY A 186 23.54 3.86 -17.45
N LEU A 187 22.38 4.45 -17.17
CA LEU A 187 21.69 4.44 -15.90
C LEU A 187 21.42 3.00 -15.52
N ARG A 188 21.30 2.80 -14.21
CA ARG A 188 20.92 1.51 -13.66
C ARG A 188 19.58 1.09 -14.27
N GLU A 189 19.56 -0.13 -14.79
CA GLU A 189 18.33 -0.77 -15.25
C GLU A 189 17.32 -0.82 -14.08
N VAL A 190 16.06 -0.49 -14.38
CA VAL A 190 14.95 -0.55 -13.42
C VAL A 190 14.04 -1.69 -13.89
N PRO A 191 13.93 -2.78 -13.11
CA PRO A 191 13.07 -3.90 -13.50
C PRO A 191 11.59 -3.46 -13.49
N GLU A 192 10.73 -4.28 -14.08
CA GLU A 192 9.29 -4.10 -13.95
C GLU A 192 8.89 -4.32 -12.47
N ASN A 193 8.26 -3.30 -11.88
CA ASN A 193 7.74 -3.39 -10.53
C ASN A 193 6.37 -4.06 -10.58
N ILE A 194 6.21 -5.16 -9.82
CA ILE A 194 4.99 -5.97 -9.83
C ILE A 194 4.15 -5.81 -8.55
N VAL A 195 4.59 -4.95 -7.62
CA VAL A 195 3.89 -4.66 -6.35
C VAL A 195 3.96 -3.17 -6.01
N LEU A 196 3.04 -2.71 -5.16
CA LEU A 196 3.08 -1.36 -4.60
C LEU A 196 4.29 -1.20 -3.65
N SER A 197 5.14 -0.23 -3.94
CA SER A 197 6.20 0.23 -3.04
C SER A 197 5.64 0.84 -1.75
N ASN A 198 6.50 1.11 -0.77
CA ASN A 198 6.09 1.90 0.40
C ASN A 198 5.77 3.35 0.00
N GLY A 199 6.50 3.90 -0.97
CA GLY A 199 6.25 5.21 -1.54
C GLY A 199 4.87 5.32 -2.21
N ASP A 200 4.38 4.28 -2.87
CA ASP A 200 3.01 4.22 -3.41
C ASP A 200 1.97 4.36 -2.31
N LYS A 201 2.07 3.47 -1.31
CA LYS A 201 1.08 3.31 -0.24
C LYS A 201 0.97 4.58 0.60
N GLU A 202 2.10 5.17 0.97
CA GLU A 202 2.14 6.43 1.70
C GLU A 202 1.57 7.59 0.87
N THR A 203 1.67 7.55 -0.47
CA THR A 203 1.21 8.66 -1.33
C THR A 203 -0.30 8.64 -1.31
N LEU A 204 -0.86 7.46 -1.53
CA LEU A 204 -2.30 7.23 -1.53
C LEU A 204 -2.92 7.50 -0.15
N ALA A 205 -2.26 7.10 0.94
CA ALA A 205 -2.72 7.41 2.30
C ALA A 205 -2.71 8.92 2.58
N ARG A 206 -1.77 9.68 2.01
CA ARG A 206 -1.73 11.14 2.17
C ARG A 206 -2.74 11.88 1.28
N ILE A 207 -2.93 11.44 0.03
CA ILE A 207 -3.92 12.02 -0.89
C ILE A 207 -5.34 11.75 -0.38
N TYR A 208 -5.57 10.52 0.10
CA TYR A 208 -6.87 10.05 0.58
C TYR A 208 -6.77 9.64 2.06
N PRO A 209 -6.59 10.58 2.99
CA PRO A 209 -6.39 10.27 4.41
C PRO A 209 -7.61 9.56 4.99
N SER A 210 -7.39 8.42 5.64
CA SER A 210 -8.42 7.68 6.36
C SER A 210 -9.13 8.59 7.37
N VAL A 211 -10.43 8.38 7.57
CA VAL A 211 -11.28 9.16 8.48
C VAL A 211 -10.75 9.13 9.92
N ALA A 212 -10.02 8.07 10.31
CA ALA A 212 -9.36 7.98 11.61
C ALA A 212 -8.23 9.03 11.80
N VAL A 213 -7.63 9.54 10.73
CA VAL A 213 -6.49 10.47 10.76
C VAL A 213 -6.92 11.94 10.80
N VAL A 214 -8.17 12.26 10.45
CA VAL A 214 -8.65 13.67 10.33
C VAL A 214 -9.01 14.29 11.69
N LYS A 215 -8.93 13.55 12.81
CA LYS A 215 -9.24 14.07 14.15
C LYS A 215 -8.06 14.71 14.90
N GLN A 216 -7.06 15.31 14.24
CA GLN A 216 -6.14 16.23 14.91
C GLN A 216 -5.66 17.30 13.93
N HIS A 217 -6.35 18.45 13.91
CA HIS A 217 -5.77 19.79 13.73
C HIS A 217 -6.93 20.81 13.68
N SER A 218 -7.52 21.07 14.85
CA SER A 218 -8.32 22.26 15.10
C SER A 218 -7.85 22.91 16.39
N THR A 219 -6.66 23.52 16.35
CA THR A 219 -6.19 24.39 17.42
C THR A 219 -6.52 25.83 17.04
N MET A 220 -7.56 26.38 17.66
CA MET A 220 -7.62 27.83 17.89
C MET A 220 -6.52 28.22 18.90
N PRO A 221 -5.91 29.41 18.79
CA PRO A 221 -4.81 29.80 19.67
C PRO A 221 -5.33 30.09 21.09
N LYS A 222 -4.73 29.47 22.10
CA LYS A 222 -4.75 29.99 23.48
C LYS A 222 -3.39 30.58 23.80
N GLU A 223 -3.42 31.77 24.40
CA GLU A 223 -2.27 32.54 24.88
C GLU A 223 -1.41 31.79 25.92
N PRO A 224 -0.14 32.19 26.09
CA PRO A 224 0.85 31.43 26.83
C PRO A 224 0.83 31.76 28.33
N THR A 225 0.78 30.72 29.17
CA THR A 225 1.20 30.82 30.57
C THR A 225 2.56 30.15 30.77
N LYS A 226 3.49 30.95 31.30
CA LYS A 226 4.88 30.63 31.67
C LYS A 226 4.98 29.48 32.68
N GLY A 227 6.06 28.70 32.61
CA GLY A 227 6.43 27.80 33.72
C GLY A 227 7.60 26.84 33.45
N HIS A 228 8.82 27.35 33.62
CA HIS A 228 10.06 26.70 34.10
C HIS A 228 10.58 25.36 33.54
N GLU A 229 11.80 25.46 33.00
CA GLU A 229 12.78 24.41 32.74
C GLU A 229 13.16 23.57 33.97
N LYS A 230 13.55 22.31 33.73
CA LYS A 230 14.72 21.70 34.38
C LYS A 230 15.32 20.58 33.51
N GLU A 231 16.57 20.81 33.14
CA GLU A 231 17.49 19.93 32.42
C GLU A 231 18.20 18.98 33.41
N LYS A 232 18.45 17.69 33.06
CA LYS A 232 19.81 17.10 32.94
C LYS A 232 19.91 15.56 32.89
N ARG A 233 20.79 15.14 31.97
CA ARG A 233 21.89 14.15 32.04
C ARG A 233 21.67 12.70 31.56
N GLU A 234 22.34 12.41 30.44
CA GLU A 234 22.81 11.09 30.01
C GLU A 234 24.05 10.63 30.81
N LYS A 235 24.25 9.30 30.94
CA LYS A 235 25.58 8.65 30.88
C LYS A 235 25.55 7.09 30.79
N LYS A 236 26.23 6.61 29.73
CA LYS A 236 27.17 5.46 29.56
C LYS A 236 26.72 3.98 29.65
N ILE A 237 27.33 3.20 28.74
CA ILE A 237 27.07 1.81 28.30
C ILE A 237 28.23 0.87 28.71
N GLY A 238 27.91 -0.40 29.03
CA GLY A 238 28.76 -1.61 28.86
C GLY A 238 28.63 -2.65 30.01
N PRO A 239 28.82 -3.99 29.82
CA PRO A 239 29.04 -4.79 28.61
C PRO A 239 27.90 -5.81 28.31
N GLU A 240 28.02 -6.51 27.17
CA GLU A 240 27.00 -7.24 26.41
C GLU A 240 26.21 -8.35 27.13
N LYS A 241 24.88 -8.23 27.13
CA LYS A 241 23.91 -9.34 27.09
C LYS A 241 22.67 -8.88 26.31
N TRP A 242 22.36 -9.59 25.23
CA TRP A 242 21.19 -9.48 24.33
C TRP A 242 20.66 -8.05 24.09
N LYS A 243 20.93 -7.46 22.92
CA LYS A 243 20.39 -6.15 22.53
C LYS A 243 18.87 -6.12 22.74
N LYS A 244 18.41 -5.28 23.68
CA LYS A 244 16.98 -4.99 23.90
C LYS A 244 16.39 -4.41 22.60
N PRO A 245 15.15 -4.78 22.19
CA PRO A 245 14.49 -4.15 21.07
C PRO A 245 14.39 -2.64 21.32
N SER A 246 14.82 -1.83 20.36
CA SER A 246 14.98 -0.38 20.47
C SER A 246 13.67 0.41 20.42
N GLN A 247 12.51 -0.25 20.36
CA GLN A 247 11.20 0.38 20.39
C GLN A 247 10.30 -0.30 21.43
N LYS A 248 9.83 0.49 22.41
CA LYS A 248 8.86 0.06 23.41
C LYS A 248 7.55 0.79 23.18
N SER A 249 6.49 0.05 22.90
CA SER A 249 5.13 0.57 22.74
C SER A 249 4.26 0.01 23.86
N SER A 250 3.48 0.86 24.51
CA SER A 250 2.61 0.45 25.62
C SER A 250 1.22 1.03 25.44
N ILE A 251 0.23 0.14 25.36
CA ILE A 251 -1.17 0.45 25.06
C ILE A 251 -2.02 -0.05 26.23
N TYR A 252 -2.81 0.84 26.82
CA TYR A 252 -3.57 0.58 28.03
C TYR A 252 -5.03 1.03 27.87
N GLY A 253 -5.96 0.30 28.46
CA GLY A 253 -7.38 0.69 28.53
C GLY A 253 -8.19 0.23 27.32
N ASN A 254 -9.13 1.06 26.86
CA ASN A 254 -10.03 0.78 25.72
C ASN A 254 -9.54 1.43 24.42
N ASP A 255 -8.23 1.43 24.22
CA ASP A 255 -7.60 2.18 23.13
C ASP A 255 -7.28 1.28 21.93
N SER A 256 -7.25 1.87 20.74
CA SER A 256 -6.90 1.16 19.52
C SER A 256 -5.72 1.84 18.84
N ALA A 257 -4.68 1.08 18.54
CA ALA A 257 -3.40 1.64 18.11
C ALA A 257 -2.74 0.81 17.01
N VAL A 258 -2.02 1.49 16.14
CA VAL A 258 -1.10 0.87 15.19
C VAL A 258 0.32 1.23 15.62
N VAL A 259 1.17 0.23 15.88
CA VAL A 259 2.51 0.44 16.41
C VAL A 259 3.54 -0.38 15.64
N CYS A 260 4.80 0.04 15.67
CA CYS A 260 5.90 -0.78 15.17
C CYS A 260 6.24 -1.91 16.16
N GLY A 261 6.75 -3.02 15.62
CA GLY A 261 7.25 -4.17 16.36
C GLY A 261 8.45 -3.84 17.25
N GLY A 262 9.01 -4.86 17.91
CA GLY A 262 10.04 -4.67 18.94
C GLY A 262 9.59 -5.17 20.29
N TYR A 263 9.24 -4.29 21.24
CA TYR A 263 8.65 -4.67 22.52
C TYR A 263 7.31 -3.98 22.71
N VAL A 264 6.22 -4.73 22.63
CA VAL A 264 4.86 -4.17 22.69
C VAL A 264 4.11 -4.77 23.87
N LYS A 265 3.60 -3.91 24.75
CA LYS A 265 2.73 -4.30 25.86
C LYS A 265 1.32 -3.75 25.64
N VAL A 266 0.34 -4.63 25.64
CA VAL A 266 -1.08 -4.31 25.47
C VAL A 266 -1.84 -4.79 26.69
N SER A 267 -2.66 -3.95 27.30
CA SER A 267 -3.60 -4.43 28.32
C SER A 267 -4.90 -3.65 28.40
N GLY A 268 -6.00 -4.34 28.70
CA GLY A 268 -7.35 -3.76 28.75
C GLY A 268 -8.24 -4.31 27.63
N ASN A 269 -9.21 -3.52 27.15
CA ASN A 269 -10.03 -3.87 25.99
C ASN A 269 -9.50 -3.14 24.74
N ALA A 270 -8.30 -3.51 24.31
CA ALA A 270 -7.58 -2.80 23.26
C ALA A 270 -7.60 -3.54 21.91
N SER A 271 -7.66 -2.81 20.80
CA SER A 271 -7.47 -3.37 19.46
C SER A 271 -6.19 -2.84 18.83
N VAL A 272 -5.18 -3.70 18.66
CA VAL A 272 -3.82 -3.26 18.30
C VAL A 272 -3.33 -3.95 17.04
N MET A 273 -2.74 -3.17 16.13
CA MET A 273 -2.03 -3.69 14.96
C MET A 273 -0.53 -3.40 15.10
N ILE A 274 0.29 -4.44 15.04
CA ILE A 274 1.74 -4.36 15.24
C ILE A 274 2.44 -4.69 13.91
N HIS A 275 3.18 -3.73 13.36
CA HIS A 275 3.97 -3.92 12.14
C HIS A 275 5.44 -4.16 12.46
N GLY A 276 5.92 -5.37 12.17
CA GLY A 276 7.24 -5.86 12.55
C GLY A 276 7.14 -6.87 13.69
N GLY A 277 8.03 -7.87 13.65
CA GLY A 277 8.14 -8.91 14.68
C GLY A 277 8.69 -8.39 16.01
N GLY A 278 8.63 -9.21 17.05
CA GLY A 278 9.23 -8.88 18.35
C GLY A 278 8.61 -9.58 19.54
N HIS A 279 8.71 -8.97 20.70
CA HIS A 279 8.17 -9.47 21.96
C HIS A 279 6.86 -8.75 22.28
N VAL A 280 5.75 -9.47 22.24
CA VAL A 280 4.40 -8.93 22.44
C VAL A 280 3.79 -9.52 23.70
N ILE A 281 3.34 -8.67 24.61
CA ILE A 281 2.71 -9.08 25.87
C ILE A 281 1.30 -8.52 25.93
N LEU A 282 0.31 -9.39 26.07
CA LEU A 282 -1.11 -9.05 26.09
C LEU A 282 -1.80 -9.58 27.34
N SER A 283 -2.67 -8.75 27.92
CA SER A 283 -3.51 -9.14 29.06
C SER A 283 -4.87 -8.43 29.02
N GLY A 284 -5.94 -9.11 29.41
CA GLY A 284 -7.30 -8.55 29.38
C GLY A 284 -8.08 -9.01 28.16
N ASN A 285 -8.98 -8.18 27.62
CA ASN A 285 -9.79 -8.52 26.43
C ASN A 285 -9.27 -7.77 25.20
N SER A 286 -8.01 -8.00 24.85
CA SER A 286 -7.38 -7.35 23.70
C SER A 286 -7.52 -8.18 22.43
N ASN A 287 -7.75 -7.55 21.29
CA ASN A 287 -7.66 -8.19 19.97
C ASN A 287 -6.47 -7.61 19.20
N THR A 288 -5.48 -8.42 18.83
CA THR A 288 -4.22 -7.92 18.27
C THR A 288 -3.77 -8.68 17.05
N VAL A 289 -3.35 -7.94 16.02
CA VAL A 289 -2.76 -8.48 14.80
C VAL A 289 -1.29 -8.09 14.75
N VAL A 290 -0.39 -9.06 14.56
CA VAL A 290 1.06 -8.86 14.48
C VAL A 290 1.56 -9.30 13.12
N TYR A 291 2.29 -8.45 12.42
CA TYR A 291 2.91 -8.77 11.13
C TYR A 291 4.42 -8.98 11.32
N GLY A 292 4.86 -10.24 11.25
CA GLY A 292 6.26 -10.66 11.44
C GLY A 292 6.46 -11.59 12.64
N ASP A 293 7.55 -12.36 12.61
CA ASP A 293 7.85 -13.40 13.58
C ASP A 293 7.97 -12.87 15.01
N SER A 294 7.27 -13.50 15.96
CA SER A 294 7.08 -12.91 17.29
C SER A 294 7.05 -13.90 18.44
N THR A 295 7.53 -13.45 19.59
CA THR A 295 7.33 -14.09 20.89
C THR A 295 6.13 -13.45 21.58
N VAL A 296 5.05 -14.20 21.78
CA VAL A 296 3.77 -13.70 22.30
C VAL A 296 3.47 -14.27 23.67
N TRP A 297 3.23 -13.41 24.66
CA TRP A 297 2.66 -13.81 25.96
C TRP A 297 1.25 -13.25 26.07
N ALA A 298 0.24 -14.13 26.03
CA ALA A 298 -1.17 -13.73 26.05
C ALA A 298 -1.89 -14.30 27.28
N SER A 299 -2.65 -13.46 27.97
CA SER A 299 -3.41 -13.82 29.17
C SER A 299 -4.77 -13.12 29.23
N GLY A 300 -5.70 -13.60 30.04
CA GLY A 300 -7.06 -13.05 30.13
C GLY A 300 -7.95 -13.64 29.03
N ASN A 301 -8.64 -12.79 28.25
CA ASN A 301 -9.41 -13.19 27.05
C ASN A 301 -8.82 -12.54 25.78
N ALA A 302 -7.48 -12.45 25.72
CA ALA A 302 -6.80 -11.83 24.60
C ALA A 302 -6.85 -12.73 23.36
N HIS A 303 -7.19 -12.18 22.21
CA HIS A 303 -7.09 -12.82 20.91
C HIS A 303 -5.92 -12.21 20.13
N VAL A 304 -5.03 -13.05 19.64
CA VAL A 304 -3.82 -12.62 18.93
C VAL A 304 -3.69 -13.40 17.63
N TYR A 305 -3.55 -12.68 16.53
CA TYR A 305 -3.24 -13.25 15.23
C TYR A 305 -1.86 -12.78 14.78
N VAL A 306 -0.94 -13.70 14.57
CA VAL A 306 0.42 -13.45 14.13
C VAL A 306 0.55 -13.91 12.69
N ASN A 307 0.70 -12.95 11.78
CA ASN A 307 1.07 -13.21 10.41
C ASN A 307 2.61 -13.37 10.32
N GLY A 308 3.07 -14.57 10.70
CA GLY A 308 4.46 -14.97 10.88
C GLY A 308 4.55 -16.23 11.74
N GLY A 309 5.76 -16.69 12.02
CA GLY A 309 6.07 -17.76 12.96
C GLY A 309 6.45 -17.25 14.36
N GLY A 310 6.90 -18.16 15.23
CA GLY A 310 7.53 -17.78 16.50
C GLY A 310 7.16 -18.66 17.69
N SER A 311 6.87 -18.05 18.84
CA SER A 311 6.57 -18.79 20.06
C SER A 311 5.49 -18.12 20.89
N ALA A 312 4.58 -18.89 21.48
CA ALA A 312 3.54 -18.34 22.37
C ALA A 312 3.50 -18.99 23.74
N ARG A 313 3.25 -18.18 24.78
CA ARG A 313 2.80 -18.62 26.09
C ARG A 313 1.41 -18.07 26.33
N VAL A 314 0.45 -18.97 26.58
CA VAL A 314 -0.96 -18.61 26.69
C VAL A 314 -1.53 -19.09 28.01
N SER A 315 -2.22 -18.19 28.72
CA SER A 315 -2.91 -18.51 29.98
C SER A 315 -4.31 -17.90 30.04
N GLY A 316 -5.18 -18.42 30.91
CA GLY A 316 -6.57 -17.94 31.02
C GLY A 316 -7.44 -18.47 29.88
N ASN A 317 -8.20 -17.61 29.19
CA ASN A 317 -8.99 -17.94 28.00
C ASN A 317 -8.42 -17.28 26.72
N ALA A 318 -7.15 -16.88 26.74
CA ALA A 318 -6.53 -16.23 25.60
C ALA A 318 -6.31 -17.22 24.44
N ALA A 319 -6.28 -16.71 23.21
CA ALA A 319 -6.05 -17.49 22.00
C ALA A 319 -5.00 -16.81 21.12
N VAL A 320 -4.04 -17.59 20.63
CA VAL A 320 -3.00 -17.13 19.71
C VAL A 320 -2.99 -17.98 18.45
N GLU A 321 -3.03 -17.35 17.28
CA GLU A 321 -2.96 -18.02 15.99
C GLU A 321 -1.74 -17.53 15.20
N PHE A 322 -0.99 -18.46 14.60
CA PHE A 322 0.14 -18.16 13.72
C PHE A 322 -0.13 -18.64 12.29
N THR A 323 0.35 -17.88 11.31
CA THR A 323 0.36 -18.33 9.91
C THR A 323 1.61 -19.11 9.52
N GLY A 324 2.69 -19.03 10.33
CA GLY A 324 3.92 -19.79 10.15
C GLY A 324 4.18 -20.78 11.28
N THR A 325 5.33 -21.48 11.22
CA THR A 325 5.72 -22.45 12.25
C THR A 325 5.87 -21.79 13.61
N ALA A 326 5.23 -22.35 14.64
CA ALA A 326 5.32 -21.84 16.00
C ALA A 326 5.43 -22.95 17.04
N THR A 327 6.00 -22.59 18.20
CA THR A 327 6.04 -23.44 19.39
C THR A 327 5.25 -22.78 20.52
N GLY A 328 4.78 -23.52 21.52
CA GLY A 328 4.14 -22.84 22.64
C GLY A 328 3.70 -23.70 23.80
N GLU A 329 3.44 -23.01 24.90
CA GLU A 329 2.98 -23.56 26.17
C GLU A 329 1.61 -22.96 26.51
N VAL A 330 0.65 -23.82 26.86
CA VAL A 330 -0.71 -23.42 27.23
C VAL A 330 -0.99 -23.85 28.67
N THR A 331 -1.55 -22.93 29.46
CA THR A 331 -2.01 -23.21 30.82
C THR A 331 -3.46 -22.70 31.00
N GLY A 332 -4.30 -23.45 31.70
CA GLY A 332 -5.74 -23.13 31.79
C GLY A 332 -6.50 -23.41 30.48
N ASN A 333 -7.48 -22.56 30.14
CA ASN A 333 -8.37 -22.74 28.98
C ASN A 333 -7.87 -22.07 27.69
N GLY A 334 -6.59 -21.71 27.63
CA GLY A 334 -6.01 -21.01 26.49
C GLY A 334 -5.92 -21.91 25.25
N SER A 335 -5.63 -21.31 24.09
CA SER A 335 -5.32 -22.09 22.89
C SER A 335 -4.25 -21.46 22.02
N ILE A 336 -3.48 -22.31 21.34
CA ILE A 336 -2.54 -21.90 20.29
C ILE A 336 -2.86 -22.71 19.05
N ARG A 337 -2.95 -22.04 17.90
CA ARG A 337 -3.11 -22.67 16.58
C ARG A 337 -2.02 -22.17 15.65
N TRP A 338 -1.54 -23.03 14.77
CA TRP A 338 -0.69 -22.63 13.66
C TRP A 338 -1.05 -23.44 12.43
N ASN A 339 -1.16 -22.76 11.30
CA ASN A 339 -1.36 -23.40 10.00
C ASN A 339 0.02 -23.66 9.40
N VAL A 340 0.33 -24.92 9.12
CA VAL A 340 1.60 -25.35 8.48
C VAL A 340 1.43 -25.35 6.98
#